data_AF-A0A353B3D8-F1
#
_entry.id   AF-A0A353B3D8-F1
#
_cell.length_a   1.000
_cell.length_b   1.000
_cell.length_c   1.000
_cell.angle_alpha   90.00
_cell.angle_beta   90.00
_cell.angle_gamma   90.00
#
_symmetry.space_group_name_H-M   'P 1'
#
loop_
_entity.id
_entity.type
_entity.pdbx_description
1 polymer ?
#
loop_
_entity_poly.entity_id
_entity_poly.type
_entity_poly.pdbx_seq_one_letter_code
_entity_poly.pdbx_strand_id
1 'polypeptide(L)'
;MCTKKLPTLLLGCCAALICSLGCLAKVDAQTSDTTQTPPKQSEGPEPSAGENAQQITPVQKEEQPRTDGQSDRADKAKVTRLPLTAGGVSSRAVFDSVAGDIHWIPGEVAAIIGSVSKFDTSPTLTREDLAELEQKFPNVFAIEADPSTRQEFLRIDHSELVANLSSAKSALRKMLADVDGVPLFEMRKIASTWKDEPPQRIVVCLAGLHGSAEGAEAVGKEINRLTNLPASVFVYPNDGPLADSARGLAKELDALHRENPQASLTIVTHSMGGLVARAAIESKQGNNTKFGVDQLIQVCPPNHGSAVAEYGPLLESVEQIAFLANRNANRESRGLLRMVKDGFNEAPADLRPQSEFLMQLNALPRSPQVAYTILAGDQGPLKPTVHRVLGEVWKLISDNVEEPVRLNRRVSSLLECDDLQRGKGDGVVSLKSARLAGVADFEVLPMHHLTWSQLNSKAGQRMVEEITSRLGISL
;
A
#
# COMPACT_ATOMS: atom_id res chain seq x y z
N MET A 1 -23.79 7.08 -35.31
CA MET A 1 -23.56 5.61 -35.26
C MET A 1 -22.17 5.20 -34.73
N CYS A 2 -21.32 6.11 -34.22
CA CYS A 2 -19.92 5.81 -33.87
C CYS A 2 -19.62 5.74 -32.35
N THR A 3 -20.64 5.65 -31.48
CA THR A 3 -20.48 5.74 -30.02
C THR A 3 -20.39 4.39 -29.29
N LYS A 4 -20.69 3.27 -29.95
CA LYS A 4 -20.70 1.93 -29.30
C LYS A 4 -19.35 1.18 -29.30
N LYS A 5 -18.30 1.69 -29.97
CA LYS A 5 -16.98 1.02 -30.06
C LYS A 5 -15.90 1.60 -29.15
N LEU A 6 -16.12 2.78 -28.55
CA LEU A 6 -15.12 3.49 -27.77
C LEU A 6 -14.74 2.79 -26.44
N PRO A 7 -15.69 2.19 -25.67
CA PRO A 7 -15.34 1.46 -24.45
C PRO A 7 -14.46 0.24 -24.73
N THR A 8 -14.68 -0.45 -25.85
CA THR A 8 -13.90 -1.62 -26.28
C THR A 8 -12.48 -1.22 -26.69
N LEU A 9 -12.31 -0.04 -27.29
CA LEU A 9 -11.00 0.51 -27.65
C LEU A 9 -10.20 0.90 -26.41
N LEU A 10 -10.86 1.52 -25.42
CA LEU A 10 -10.25 1.90 -24.13
C LEU A 10 -9.80 0.69 -23.31
N LEU A 11 -10.64 -0.34 -23.19
CA LEU A 11 -10.23 -1.62 -22.60
C LEU A 11 -9.09 -2.27 -23.40
N GLY A 12 -9.12 -2.17 -24.73
CA GLY A 12 -8.05 -2.65 -25.61
C GLY A 12 -6.71 -1.93 -25.40
N CYS A 13 -6.71 -0.61 -25.22
CA CYS A 13 -5.51 0.17 -24.94
C CYS A 13 -4.95 -0.10 -23.54
N CYS A 14 -5.79 -0.21 -22.51
CA CYS A 14 -5.35 -0.61 -21.18
C CYS A 14 -4.80 -2.04 -21.17
N ALA A 15 -5.47 -2.97 -21.85
CA ALA A 15 -4.98 -4.35 -22.00
C ALA A 15 -3.69 -4.42 -22.81
N ALA A 16 -3.53 -3.59 -23.85
CA ALA A 16 -2.29 -3.50 -24.62
C ALA A 16 -1.15 -2.89 -23.80
N LEU A 17 -1.43 -1.90 -22.94
CA LEU A 17 -0.47 -1.34 -21.99
C LEU A 17 -0.02 -2.42 -20.99
N ILE A 18 -0.96 -3.15 -20.39
CA ILE A 18 -0.69 -4.26 -19.45
C ILE A 18 0.10 -5.40 -20.14
N CYS A 19 -0.27 -5.79 -21.36
CA CYS A 19 0.45 -6.79 -22.16
C CYS A 19 1.85 -6.32 -22.55
N SER A 20 2.02 -5.03 -22.86
CA SER A 20 3.33 -4.43 -23.19
C SER A 20 4.25 -4.38 -21.97
N LEU A 21 3.70 -4.08 -20.78
CA LEU A 21 4.41 -4.16 -19.50
C LEU A 21 4.89 -5.61 -19.23
N GLY A 22 4.05 -6.61 -19.49
CA GLY A 22 4.42 -8.02 -19.35
C GLY A 22 5.45 -8.52 -20.38
N CYS A 23 5.46 -7.97 -21.61
CA CYS A 23 6.44 -8.34 -22.64
C CYS A 23 7.82 -7.68 -22.43
N LEU A 24 7.85 -6.44 -21.93
CA LEU A 24 9.12 -5.74 -21.64
C LEU A 24 9.93 -6.44 -20.55
N ALA A 25 9.28 -6.99 -19.51
CA ALA A 25 9.93 -7.79 -18.47
C ALA A 25 10.62 -9.07 -19.01
N LYS A 26 10.19 -9.60 -20.17
CA LYS A 26 10.84 -10.75 -20.82
C LYS A 26 12.03 -10.37 -21.69
N VAL A 27 12.04 -9.17 -22.27
CA VAL A 27 13.11 -8.73 -23.19
C VAL A 27 14.35 -8.29 -22.42
N ASP A 28 14.19 -7.62 -21.28
CA ASP A 28 15.34 -7.18 -20.45
C ASP A 28 16.10 -8.36 -19.79
N ALA A 29 15.48 -9.54 -19.67
CA ALA A 29 16.17 -10.76 -19.23
C ALA A 29 17.10 -11.37 -20.31
N GLN A 30 17.01 -10.93 -21.57
CA GLN A 30 17.76 -11.50 -22.69
C GLN A 30 18.74 -10.52 -23.37
N THR A 31 18.70 -9.22 -23.06
CA THR A 31 19.61 -8.24 -23.67
C THR A 31 20.30 -7.39 -22.62
N SER A 32 21.48 -7.83 -22.17
CA SER A 32 22.43 -6.92 -21.50
C SER A 32 23.87 -7.25 -21.90
N ASP A 33 24.19 -6.99 -23.17
CA ASP A 33 25.57 -6.74 -23.58
C ASP A 33 25.62 -5.68 -24.68
N THR A 34 25.55 -4.41 -24.27
CA THR A 34 26.05 -3.28 -25.08
C THR A 34 26.48 -2.18 -24.13
N THR A 35 27.80 -2.01 -24.02
CA THR A 35 28.48 -0.90 -23.38
C THR A 35 28.16 0.40 -24.12
N GLN A 36 27.57 1.38 -23.41
CA GLN A 36 27.50 2.76 -23.88
C GLN A 36 28.49 3.62 -23.09
N THR A 37 29.34 4.32 -23.84
CA THR A 37 30.33 5.29 -23.39
C THR A 37 29.64 6.60 -22.96
N PRO A 38 30.09 7.29 -21.89
CA PRO A 38 29.44 8.51 -21.42
C PRO A 38 29.75 9.71 -22.33
N PRO A 39 28.83 10.70 -22.45
CA PRO A 39 29.09 11.91 -23.21
C PRO A 39 29.92 12.92 -22.40
N LYS A 40 30.82 13.61 -23.11
CA LYS A 40 31.63 14.73 -22.64
C LYS A 40 30.76 15.91 -22.18
N GLN A 41 31.07 16.44 -21.00
CA GLN A 41 30.57 17.72 -20.51
C GLN A 41 31.23 18.86 -21.31
N SER A 42 30.43 19.80 -21.82
CA SER A 42 30.89 21.07 -22.37
C SER A 42 30.50 22.19 -21.42
N GLU A 43 31.51 22.90 -20.91
CA GLU A 43 31.36 24.13 -20.14
C GLU A 43 30.87 25.28 -21.05
N GLY A 44 29.90 26.05 -20.56
CA GLY A 44 29.40 27.27 -21.19
C GLY A 44 28.87 28.23 -20.13
N PRO A 45 28.94 29.56 -20.36
CA PRO A 45 29.24 30.52 -19.31
C PRO A 45 28.02 31.09 -18.58
N GLU A 46 28.28 31.58 -17.37
CA GLU A 46 27.38 32.35 -16.50
C GLU A 46 26.76 33.57 -17.21
N PRO A 47 25.49 33.92 -16.91
CA PRO A 47 24.99 35.26 -17.11
C PRO A 47 24.89 36.05 -15.80
N SER A 48 25.37 37.27 -15.90
CA SER A 48 25.40 38.36 -14.93
C SER A 48 24.01 38.83 -14.47
N ALA A 49 24.00 39.35 -13.24
CA ALA A 49 22.91 40.06 -12.58
C ALA A 49 22.31 41.22 -13.39
N GLY A 50 21.00 41.38 -13.28
CA GLY A 50 20.25 42.54 -13.74
C GLY A 50 19.02 42.75 -12.86
N GLU A 51 19.10 43.76 -12.00
CA GLU A 51 18.01 44.28 -11.17
C GLU A 51 16.86 44.81 -12.04
N ASN A 52 15.61 44.50 -11.65
CA ASN A 52 14.48 45.37 -11.93
C ASN A 52 13.33 45.09 -10.96
N ALA A 53 13.21 45.96 -9.97
CA ALA A 53 12.06 46.04 -9.08
C ALA A 53 10.96 46.83 -9.77
N GLN A 54 9.81 46.20 -10.05
CA GLN A 54 8.57 46.89 -10.34
C GLN A 54 7.55 46.60 -9.24
N GLN A 55 7.16 47.68 -8.56
CA GLN A 55 6.09 47.75 -7.58
C GLN A 55 4.76 47.38 -8.24
N ILE A 56 4.06 46.39 -7.66
CA ILE A 56 2.67 46.07 -7.96
C ILE A 56 1.83 46.47 -6.75
N THR A 57 1.01 47.50 -6.91
CA THR A 57 -0.06 47.90 -5.99
C THR A 57 -1.16 46.83 -5.90
N PRO A 58 -1.77 46.59 -4.73
CA PRO A 58 -2.83 45.61 -4.58
C PRO A 58 -4.17 46.17 -5.07
N VAL A 59 -4.77 45.50 -6.04
CA VAL A 59 -6.18 45.70 -6.42
C VAL A 59 -7.05 44.99 -5.39
N GLN A 60 -7.79 45.76 -4.60
CA GLN A 60 -8.88 45.27 -3.78
C GLN A 60 -9.99 44.72 -4.70
N LYS A 61 -10.30 43.43 -4.56
CA LYS A 61 -11.46 42.81 -5.17
C LYS A 61 -12.49 42.59 -4.07
N GLU A 62 -13.60 43.31 -4.15
CA GLU A 62 -14.80 43.10 -3.34
C GLU A 62 -15.32 41.67 -3.54
N GLU A 63 -15.34 40.89 -2.47
CA GLU A 63 -16.05 39.62 -2.40
C GLU A 63 -17.54 39.90 -2.21
N GLN A 64 -18.33 39.64 -3.25
CA GLN A 64 -19.77 39.42 -3.10
C GLN A 64 -20.01 38.01 -2.55
N PRO A 65 -20.92 37.83 -1.57
CA PRO A 65 -21.20 36.52 -1.00
C PRO A 65 -21.94 35.67 -2.03
N ARG A 66 -21.30 34.57 -2.45
CA ARG A 66 -21.96 33.48 -3.16
C ARG A 66 -22.86 32.76 -2.16
N THR A 67 -24.16 32.82 -2.39
CA THR A 67 -25.14 31.97 -1.73
C THR A 67 -24.95 30.55 -2.26
N ASP A 68 -24.36 29.69 -1.44
CA ASP A 68 -24.30 28.25 -1.69
C ASP A 68 -25.72 27.68 -1.68
N GLY A 69 -26.20 27.33 -2.87
CA GLY A 69 -27.31 26.40 -3.03
C GLY A 69 -26.85 25.00 -2.65
N GLN A 70 -26.74 24.72 -1.35
CA GLN A 70 -26.77 23.38 -0.81
C GLN A 70 -28.11 22.75 -1.19
N SER A 71 -28.13 21.95 -2.24
CA SER A 71 -29.25 21.07 -2.53
C SER A 71 -29.29 19.99 -1.46
N ASP A 72 -30.26 20.08 -0.57
CA ASP A 72 -30.73 19.02 0.33
C ASP A 72 -31.11 17.77 -0.49
N ARG A 73 -30.12 16.92 -0.80
CA ARG A 73 -30.35 15.49 -0.91
C ARG A 73 -29.93 14.91 0.44
N ALA A 74 -30.89 14.84 1.36
CA ALA A 74 -30.78 13.94 2.49
C ALA A 74 -30.52 12.53 1.94
N ASP A 75 -29.28 12.07 2.05
CA ASP A 75 -28.92 10.68 1.87
C ASP A 75 -29.75 9.88 2.88
N LYS A 76 -30.90 9.36 2.43
CA LYS A 76 -31.68 8.42 3.23
C LYS A 76 -30.76 7.23 3.49
N ALA A 77 -30.40 7.05 4.77
CA ALA A 77 -29.67 5.88 5.23
C ALA A 77 -30.31 4.63 4.60
N LYS A 78 -29.54 3.97 3.73
CA LYS A 78 -30.03 2.79 3.04
C LYS A 78 -29.99 1.67 4.08
N VAL A 79 -31.17 1.20 4.46
CA VAL A 79 -31.33 0.12 5.42
C VAL A 79 -31.99 -1.04 4.68
N THR A 80 -31.37 -2.21 4.71
CA THR A 80 -32.00 -3.43 4.18
C THR A 80 -32.53 -4.29 5.32
N ARG A 81 -33.70 -4.90 5.11
CA ARG A 81 -34.29 -5.88 6.02
C ARG A 81 -34.37 -7.23 5.33
N LEU A 82 -33.73 -8.23 5.90
CA LEU A 82 -33.75 -9.60 5.38
C LEU A 82 -34.58 -10.48 6.31
N PRO A 83 -35.62 -11.17 5.83
CA PRO A 83 -36.49 -11.98 6.69
C PRO A 83 -35.72 -13.15 7.31
N LEU A 84 -35.83 -13.32 8.63
CA LEU A 84 -35.35 -14.52 9.33
C LEU A 84 -36.37 -15.64 9.14
N THR A 85 -35.90 -16.79 8.67
CA THR A 85 -36.68 -18.04 8.67
C THR A 85 -36.32 -18.85 9.91
N ALA A 86 -37.09 -19.92 10.20
CA ALA A 86 -36.76 -20.85 11.28
C ALA A 86 -35.35 -21.47 11.15
N GLY A 87 -34.83 -21.56 9.91
CA GLY A 87 -33.47 -22.02 9.62
C GLY A 87 -32.42 -20.90 9.59
N GLY A 88 -32.79 -19.64 9.81
CA GLY A 88 -31.91 -18.48 9.73
C GLY A 88 -32.08 -17.66 8.45
N VAL A 89 -31.02 -16.94 8.04
CA VAL A 89 -30.99 -16.11 6.82
C VAL A 89 -29.97 -16.67 5.85
N SER A 90 -30.30 -16.75 4.56
CA SER A 90 -29.32 -17.22 3.57
C SER A 90 -28.12 -16.28 3.52
N SER A 91 -26.90 -16.83 3.65
CA SER A 91 -25.65 -16.08 3.52
C SER A 91 -25.55 -15.38 2.16
N ARG A 92 -26.11 -16.00 1.12
CA ARG A 92 -26.22 -15.41 -0.23
C ARG A 92 -27.16 -14.20 -0.26
N ALA A 93 -28.28 -14.24 0.45
CA ALA A 93 -29.21 -13.12 0.51
C ALA A 93 -28.60 -11.91 1.26
N VAL A 94 -27.84 -12.15 2.33
CA VAL A 94 -27.05 -11.10 3.01
C VAL A 94 -26.01 -10.52 2.05
N PHE A 95 -25.27 -11.37 1.36
CA PHE A 95 -24.29 -10.93 0.37
C PHE A 95 -24.90 -10.10 -0.75
N ASP A 96 -25.96 -10.60 -1.40
CA ASP A 96 -26.61 -9.92 -2.53
C ASP A 96 -27.24 -8.59 -2.10
N SER A 97 -27.75 -8.51 -0.88
CA SER A 97 -28.25 -7.27 -0.30
C SER A 97 -27.18 -6.19 -0.17
N VAL A 98 -25.93 -6.55 0.11
CA VAL A 98 -24.85 -5.55 0.25
C VAL A 98 -24.14 -5.29 -1.08
N ALA A 99 -23.95 -6.33 -1.89
CA ALA A 99 -23.32 -6.22 -3.21
C ALA A 99 -24.18 -5.45 -4.23
N GLY A 100 -25.52 -5.54 -4.13
CA GLY A 100 -26.44 -4.83 -5.03
C GLY A 100 -26.40 -3.31 -4.88
N ASP A 101 -25.99 -2.82 -3.71
CA ASP A 101 -26.01 -1.41 -3.37
C ASP A 101 -24.62 -0.77 -3.38
N ILE A 102 -23.57 -1.57 -3.23
CA ILE A 102 -22.20 -1.11 -3.15
C ILE A 102 -21.31 -1.99 -4.03
N HIS A 103 -21.19 -1.64 -5.31
CA HIS A 103 -20.50 -2.43 -6.34
C HIS A 103 -19.01 -2.72 -6.09
N TRP A 104 -18.40 -2.20 -5.01
CA TRP A 104 -16.98 -2.39 -4.67
C TRP A 104 -16.73 -3.15 -3.36
N ILE A 105 -17.78 -3.51 -2.60
CA ILE A 105 -17.70 -4.23 -1.31
C ILE A 105 -17.94 -5.78 -1.37
N PRO A 106 -18.31 -6.45 -2.48
CA PRO A 106 -18.76 -7.85 -2.42
C PRO A 106 -17.84 -8.81 -1.65
N GLY A 107 -16.52 -8.79 -1.93
CA GLY A 107 -15.56 -9.68 -1.27
C GLY A 107 -15.43 -9.48 0.24
N GLU A 108 -15.67 -8.27 0.73
CA GLU A 108 -15.43 -7.85 2.11
C GLU A 108 -16.60 -8.26 3.01
N VAL A 109 -17.82 -8.15 2.50
CA VAL A 109 -19.03 -8.63 3.18
C VAL A 109 -19.10 -10.15 3.20
N ALA A 110 -18.66 -10.83 2.14
CA ALA A 110 -18.49 -12.29 2.18
C ALA A 110 -17.55 -12.73 3.30
N ALA A 111 -16.45 -12.01 3.54
CA ALA A 111 -15.52 -12.33 4.62
C ALA A 111 -16.14 -12.12 6.01
N ILE A 112 -16.88 -11.03 6.21
CA ILE A 112 -17.60 -10.77 7.47
C ILE A 112 -18.65 -11.86 7.72
N ILE A 113 -19.45 -12.22 6.71
CA ILE A 113 -20.46 -13.29 6.80
C ILE A 113 -19.80 -14.65 7.10
N GLY A 114 -18.73 -14.99 6.37
CA GLY A 114 -18.03 -16.27 6.55
C GLY A 114 -17.36 -16.42 7.91
N SER A 115 -17.05 -15.32 8.58
CA SER A 115 -16.41 -15.34 9.90
C SER A 115 -17.28 -15.82 11.03
N VAL A 116 -18.60 -15.66 10.89
CA VAL A 116 -19.55 -15.96 11.97
C VAL A 116 -20.26 -17.28 11.74
N SER A 117 -20.36 -17.77 10.50
CA SER A 117 -20.91 -19.09 10.18
C SER A 117 -20.01 -20.28 10.60
N LYS A 118 -19.03 -20.06 11.50
CA LYS A 118 -18.01 -21.03 11.94
C LYS A 118 -17.30 -21.75 10.78
N PHE A 119 -17.23 -21.10 9.62
CA PHE A 119 -16.68 -21.65 8.37
C PHE A 119 -17.35 -22.93 7.88
N ASP A 120 -18.54 -23.26 8.39
CA ASP A 120 -19.38 -24.19 7.69
C ASP A 120 -19.83 -23.50 6.40
N THR A 121 -19.59 -24.12 5.25
CA THR A 121 -20.10 -23.65 3.94
C THR A 121 -21.62 -23.69 3.86
N SER A 122 -22.30 -23.88 5.00
CA SER A 122 -23.73 -23.76 5.15
C SER A 122 -24.23 -22.51 4.42
N PRO A 123 -25.19 -22.66 3.51
CA PRO A 123 -25.76 -21.54 2.75
C PRO A 123 -26.61 -20.59 3.61
N THR A 124 -26.66 -20.81 4.93
CA THR A 124 -27.55 -20.13 5.86
C THR A 124 -26.83 -19.78 7.17
N LEU A 125 -26.89 -18.51 7.56
CA LEU A 125 -26.49 -18.02 8.87
C LEU A 125 -27.55 -18.38 9.90
N THR A 126 -27.16 -19.09 10.95
CA THR A 126 -28.06 -19.46 12.05
C THR A 126 -28.41 -18.26 12.91
N ARG A 127 -29.42 -18.40 13.77
CA ARG A 127 -29.81 -17.35 14.72
C ARG A 127 -28.69 -17.01 15.71
N GLU A 128 -27.88 -17.99 16.09
CA GLU A 128 -26.71 -17.81 16.94
C GLU A 128 -25.66 -16.95 16.22
N ASP A 129 -25.40 -17.23 14.94
CA ASP A 129 -24.46 -16.45 14.13
C ASP A 129 -24.94 -14.99 13.98
N LEU A 130 -26.25 -14.79 13.76
CA LEU A 130 -26.82 -13.44 13.65
C LEU A 130 -26.75 -12.67 14.97
N ALA A 131 -26.97 -13.33 16.10
CA ALA A 131 -26.84 -12.71 17.42
C ALA A 131 -25.37 -12.31 17.70
N GLU A 132 -24.41 -13.12 17.28
CA GLU A 132 -22.98 -12.80 17.38
C GLU A 132 -22.59 -11.61 16.48
N LEU A 133 -23.15 -11.52 15.27
CA LEU A 133 -22.98 -10.35 14.39
C LEU A 133 -23.56 -9.07 15.00
N GLU A 134 -24.78 -9.13 15.54
CA GLU A 134 -25.41 -7.99 16.24
C GLU A 134 -24.62 -7.59 17.48
N GLN A 135 -24.14 -8.54 18.28
CA GLN A 135 -23.31 -8.24 19.44
C GLN A 135 -22.00 -7.54 19.07
N LYS A 136 -21.34 -7.98 17.99
CA LYS A 136 -20.07 -7.41 17.53
C LYS A 136 -20.24 -6.08 16.81
N PHE A 137 -21.34 -5.91 16.08
CA PHE A 137 -21.59 -4.71 15.26
C PHE A 137 -23.03 -4.21 15.43
N PRO A 138 -23.42 -3.75 16.64
CA PRO A 138 -24.83 -3.45 16.97
C PRO A 138 -25.43 -2.28 16.18
N ASN A 139 -24.58 -1.41 15.64
CA ASN A 139 -25.02 -0.28 14.81
C ASN A 139 -25.23 -0.72 13.35
N VAL A 140 -24.59 -1.81 12.93
CA VAL A 140 -24.62 -2.34 11.56
C VAL A 140 -25.68 -3.40 11.39
N PHE A 141 -25.69 -4.39 12.29
CA PHE A 141 -26.63 -5.51 12.28
C PHE A 141 -27.55 -5.41 13.49
N ALA A 142 -28.85 -5.55 13.26
CA ALA A 142 -29.82 -5.67 14.34
C ALA A 142 -30.91 -6.69 13.99
N ILE A 143 -31.34 -7.48 14.96
CA ILE A 143 -32.49 -8.37 14.78
C ILE A 143 -33.74 -7.61 15.22
N GLU A 144 -34.59 -7.24 14.26
CA GLU A 144 -35.84 -6.51 14.51
C GLU A 144 -37.04 -7.44 14.35
N ALA A 145 -38.03 -7.32 15.22
CA ALA A 145 -39.33 -7.97 15.02
C ALA A 145 -40.35 -6.96 14.48
N ASP A 146 -41.07 -7.31 13.42
CA ASP A 146 -42.21 -6.54 12.96
C ASP A 146 -43.34 -6.65 14.01
N PRO A 147 -43.81 -5.52 14.58
CA PRO A 147 -44.82 -5.52 15.63
C PRO A 147 -46.15 -6.17 15.22
N SER A 148 -46.48 -6.12 13.93
CA SER A 148 -47.77 -6.55 13.39
C SER A 148 -47.79 -8.04 13.03
N THR A 149 -46.68 -8.56 12.50
CA THR A 149 -46.59 -9.95 12.03
C THR A 149 -45.83 -10.86 12.98
N ARG A 150 -45.10 -10.29 13.95
CA ARG A 150 -44.11 -10.97 14.80
C ARG A 150 -42.97 -11.62 14.00
N GLN A 151 -42.85 -11.32 12.71
CA GLN A 151 -41.77 -11.81 11.86
C GLN A 151 -40.47 -11.06 12.20
N GLU A 152 -39.38 -11.81 12.33
CA GLU A 152 -38.06 -11.23 12.59
C GLU A 152 -37.31 -10.93 11.28
N PHE A 153 -36.52 -9.86 11.29
CA PHE A 153 -35.70 -9.42 10.17
C PHE A 153 -34.30 -9.04 10.66
N LEU A 154 -33.29 -9.34 9.85
CA LEU A 154 -31.96 -8.81 10.00
C LEU A 154 -31.94 -7.44 9.33
N ARG A 155 -31.88 -6.39 10.14
CA ARG A 155 -31.60 -5.03 9.68
C ARG A 155 -30.10 -4.91 9.40
N ILE A 156 -29.76 -4.44 8.20
CA ILE A 156 -28.40 -4.08 7.81
C ILE A 156 -28.41 -2.58 7.51
N ASP A 157 -27.69 -1.82 8.33
CA ASP A 157 -27.46 -0.40 8.10
C ASP A 157 -26.22 -0.22 7.22
N HIS A 158 -26.43 0.12 5.94
CA HIS A 158 -25.31 0.23 5.00
C HIS A 158 -24.42 1.44 5.29
N SER A 159 -24.98 2.49 5.89
CA SER A 159 -24.23 3.72 6.19
C SER A 159 -23.27 3.45 7.35
N GLU A 160 -23.79 2.80 8.40
CA GLU A 160 -22.96 2.34 9.52
C GLU A 160 -22.00 1.23 9.09
N LEU A 161 -22.41 0.32 8.19
CA LEU A 161 -21.51 -0.72 7.67
C LEU A 161 -20.30 -0.08 6.99
N VAL A 162 -20.51 0.90 6.12
CA VAL A 162 -19.42 1.62 5.43
C VAL A 162 -18.58 2.41 6.43
N ALA A 163 -19.21 3.12 7.37
CA ALA A 163 -18.50 3.91 8.38
C ALA A 163 -17.65 3.05 9.31
N ASN A 164 -18.09 1.83 9.63
CA ASN A 164 -17.42 0.92 10.55
C ASN A 164 -16.65 -0.21 9.86
N LEU A 165 -16.60 -0.24 8.52
CA LEU A 165 -16.05 -1.36 7.76
C LEU A 165 -14.60 -1.66 8.12
N SER A 166 -13.76 -0.63 8.27
CA SER A 166 -12.36 -0.77 8.66
C SER A 166 -12.23 -1.38 10.07
N SER A 167 -13.01 -0.89 11.03
CA SER A 167 -13.07 -1.44 12.39
C SER A 167 -13.56 -2.89 12.40
N ALA A 168 -14.57 -3.21 11.57
CA ALA A 168 -15.10 -4.56 11.44
C ALA A 168 -14.09 -5.53 10.82
N LYS A 169 -13.40 -5.11 9.76
CA LYS A 169 -12.29 -5.86 9.14
C LYS A 169 -11.16 -6.09 10.15
N SER A 170 -10.79 -5.08 10.95
CA SER A 170 -9.75 -5.22 11.98
C SER A 170 -10.14 -6.19 13.09
N ALA A 171 -11.37 -6.06 13.62
CA ALA A 171 -11.91 -6.99 14.61
C ALA A 171 -11.96 -8.43 14.07
N LEU A 172 -12.35 -8.58 12.80
CA LEU A 172 -12.36 -9.87 12.12
C LEU A 172 -10.97 -10.48 11.99
N ARG A 173 -9.97 -9.73 11.49
CA ARG A 173 -8.59 -10.22 11.38
C ARG A 173 -8.07 -10.70 12.73
N LYS A 174 -8.31 -9.93 13.78
CA LYS A 174 -7.87 -10.29 15.13
C LYS A 174 -8.50 -11.59 15.60
N MET A 175 -9.81 -11.73 15.41
CA MET A 175 -10.54 -12.95 15.76
C MET A 175 -10.00 -14.17 15.00
N LEU A 176 -9.78 -14.04 13.68
CA LEU A 176 -9.28 -15.14 12.86
C LEU A 176 -7.86 -15.56 13.27
N ALA A 177 -6.99 -14.58 13.54
CA ALA A 177 -5.66 -14.84 14.06
C ALA A 177 -5.68 -15.54 15.42
N ASP A 178 -6.59 -15.14 16.32
CA ASP A 178 -6.76 -15.77 17.63
C ASP A 178 -7.25 -17.23 17.49
N VAL A 179 -8.16 -17.51 16.55
CA VAL A 179 -8.68 -18.87 16.27
C VAL A 179 -7.59 -19.79 15.71
N ASP A 180 -6.79 -19.30 14.77
CA ASP A 180 -5.74 -20.08 14.12
C ASP A 180 -4.45 -20.19 14.96
N GLY A 181 -4.36 -19.44 16.08
CA GLY A 181 -3.17 -19.38 16.93
C GLY A 181 -1.96 -18.75 16.22
N VAL A 182 -2.19 -18.01 15.14
CA VAL A 182 -1.13 -17.37 14.34
C VAL A 182 -1.11 -15.89 14.71
N PRO A 183 -0.01 -15.35 15.26
CA PRO A 183 0.06 -13.93 15.58
C PRO A 183 -0.05 -13.10 14.29
N LEU A 184 -0.88 -12.04 14.32
CA LEU A 184 -0.96 -11.08 13.20
C LEU A 184 0.36 -10.35 12.95
N PHE A 185 1.10 -10.09 14.03
CA PHE A 185 2.34 -9.34 14.01
C PHE A 185 3.40 -10.16 14.73
N GLU A 186 4.54 -10.36 14.09
CA GLU A 186 5.61 -11.19 14.63
C GLU A 186 6.98 -10.68 14.20
N MET A 187 7.89 -10.50 15.16
CA MET A 187 9.32 -10.37 14.87
C MET A 187 9.98 -11.76 14.79
N ARG A 188 10.36 -12.18 13.60
CA ARG A 188 11.07 -13.45 13.38
C ARG A 188 12.56 -13.21 13.25
N LYS A 189 13.34 -13.82 14.14
CA LYS A 189 14.81 -13.88 14.01
C LYS A 189 15.17 -14.77 12.83
N ILE A 190 16.03 -14.31 11.92
CA ILE A 190 16.53 -15.15 10.83
C ILE A 190 17.62 -16.06 11.40
N ALA A 191 17.24 -17.26 11.84
CA ALA A 191 18.07 -18.15 12.67
C ALA A 191 19.53 -18.30 12.18
N SER A 192 19.75 -18.38 10.86
CA SER A 192 21.09 -18.50 10.26
C SER A 192 22.02 -17.29 10.44
N THR A 193 21.48 -16.15 10.84
CA THR A 193 22.22 -14.88 11.00
C THR A 193 22.55 -14.57 12.47
N TRP A 194 21.89 -15.24 13.42
CA TRP A 194 22.07 -15.01 14.85
C TRP A 194 23.15 -15.94 15.39
N LYS A 195 23.97 -15.39 16.30
CA LYS A 195 25.02 -16.10 17.03
C LYS A 195 24.70 -16.11 18.52
N ASP A 196 25.40 -16.93 19.29
CA ASP A 196 25.23 -17.01 20.74
C ASP A 196 25.71 -15.75 21.49
N GLU A 197 26.58 -14.96 20.84
CA GLU A 197 27.09 -13.71 21.40
C GLU A 197 26.04 -12.58 21.29
N PRO A 198 25.89 -11.74 22.33
CA PRO A 198 24.95 -10.63 22.31
C PRO A 198 25.36 -9.61 21.23
N PRO A 199 24.45 -9.25 20.31
CA PRO A 199 24.82 -8.36 19.21
C PRO A 199 24.89 -6.90 19.64
N GLN A 200 25.81 -6.15 19.04
CA GLN A 200 25.87 -4.68 19.19
C GLN A 200 24.92 -3.95 18.26
N ARG A 201 24.53 -4.58 17.15
CA ARG A 201 23.59 -4.05 16.17
C ARG A 201 22.74 -5.18 15.59
N ILE A 202 21.44 -4.93 15.41
CA ILE A 202 20.50 -5.86 14.78
C ILE A 202 19.82 -5.16 13.62
N VAL A 203 19.70 -5.85 12.48
CA VAL A 203 18.98 -5.35 11.30
C VAL A 203 17.56 -5.88 11.30
N VAL A 204 16.56 -5.01 11.20
CA VAL A 204 15.14 -5.37 11.14
C VAL A 204 14.61 -5.08 9.73
N CYS A 205 14.23 -6.12 8.99
CA CYS A 205 13.78 -6.02 7.61
C CYS A 205 12.25 -6.04 7.50
N LEU A 206 11.69 -5.11 6.72
CA LEU A 206 10.25 -5.03 6.43
C LEU A 206 10.00 -5.05 4.92
N ALA A 207 9.07 -5.91 4.49
CA ALA A 207 8.56 -5.91 3.13
C ALA A 207 7.56 -4.77 2.89
N GLY A 208 7.13 -4.59 1.64
CA GLY A 208 6.07 -3.65 1.26
C GLY A 208 4.69 -4.31 1.10
N LEU A 209 3.76 -3.57 0.49
CA LEU A 209 2.46 -4.06 0.04
C LEU A 209 2.64 -5.29 -0.87
N HIS A 210 1.90 -6.37 -0.62
CA HIS A 210 2.03 -7.68 -1.29
C HIS A 210 3.44 -8.31 -1.26
N GLY A 211 4.38 -7.72 -0.52
CA GLY A 211 5.71 -8.28 -0.32
C GLY A 211 5.67 -9.41 0.70
N SER A 212 6.36 -10.51 0.41
CA SER A 212 6.41 -11.65 1.32
C SER A 212 7.51 -11.48 2.37
N ALA A 213 7.33 -12.09 3.53
CA ALA A 213 8.34 -12.08 4.57
C ALA A 213 9.64 -12.78 4.13
N GLU A 214 9.55 -13.76 3.23
CA GLU A 214 10.69 -14.43 2.62
C GLU A 214 11.53 -13.46 1.76
N GLY A 215 10.90 -12.49 1.10
CA GLY A 215 11.60 -11.44 0.37
C GLY A 215 12.41 -10.54 1.30
N ALA A 216 11.82 -10.10 2.41
CA ALA A 216 12.54 -9.36 3.45
C ALA A 216 13.63 -10.20 4.13
N GLU A 217 13.38 -11.50 4.34
CA GLU A 217 14.36 -12.44 4.87
C GLU A 217 15.57 -12.60 3.95
N ALA A 218 15.34 -12.68 2.63
CA ALA A 218 16.41 -12.77 1.65
C ALA A 218 17.33 -11.54 1.71
N VAL A 219 16.76 -10.34 1.84
CA VAL A 219 17.55 -9.10 2.04
C VAL A 219 18.34 -9.15 3.34
N GLY A 220 17.70 -9.55 4.45
CA GLY A 220 18.38 -9.69 5.74
C GLY A 220 19.53 -10.69 5.72
N LYS A 221 19.37 -11.82 5.02
CA LYS A 221 20.44 -12.81 4.80
C LYS A 221 21.60 -12.23 4.01
N GLU A 222 21.31 -11.46 2.96
CA GLU A 222 22.36 -10.87 2.13
C GLU A 222 23.13 -9.76 2.88
N ILE A 223 22.42 -8.95 3.67
CA ILE A 223 23.07 -7.99 4.58
C ILE A 223 23.95 -8.73 5.59
N ASN A 224 23.46 -9.79 6.22
CA ASN A 224 24.26 -10.61 7.13
C ASN A 224 25.48 -11.21 6.45
N ARG A 225 25.35 -11.73 5.22
CA ARG A 225 26.48 -12.29 4.46
C ARG A 225 27.61 -11.29 4.28
N LEU A 226 27.27 -10.01 4.07
CA LEU A 226 28.23 -8.94 3.81
C LEU A 226 28.78 -8.29 5.09
N THR A 227 28.01 -8.26 6.16
CA THR A 227 28.32 -7.45 7.37
C THR A 227 28.46 -8.26 8.65
N ASN A 228 28.08 -9.54 8.60
CA ASN A 228 27.96 -10.44 9.75
C ASN A 228 27.02 -9.92 10.86
N LEU A 229 26.13 -8.97 10.57
CA LEU A 229 25.12 -8.49 11.51
C LEU A 229 23.90 -9.43 11.55
N PRO A 230 23.36 -9.76 12.73
CA PRO A 230 22.14 -10.54 12.82
C PRO A 230 20.95 -9.75 12.26
N ALA A 231 20.03 -10.48 11.66
CA ALA A 231 18.85 -9.91 11.03
C ALA A 231 17.56 -10.55 11.55
N SER A 232 16.51 -9.75 11.64
CA SER A 232 15.15 -10.15 11.92
C SER A 232 14.22 -9.63 10.84
N VAL A 233 13.07 -10.26 10.67
CA VAL A 233 12.00 -9.83 9.77
C VAL A 233 10.75 -9.57 10.59
N PHE A 234 10.13 -8.41 10.37
CA PHE A 234 8.81 -8.15 10.91
C PHE A 234 7.73 -8.60 9.92
N VAL A 235 6.91 -9.54 10.36
CA VAL A 235 5.76 -10.05 9.60
C VAL A 235 4.51 -9.33 10.06
N TYR A 236 3.71 -8.87 9.10
CA TYR A 236 2.46 -8.17 9.35
C TYR A 236 1.50 -8.34 8.16
N PRO A 237 0.19 -8.07 8.34
CA PRO A 237 -0.78 -8.09 7.26
C PRO A 237 -0.51 -6.92 6.33
N ASN A 238 0.16 -7.19 5.21
CA ASN A 238 0.70 -6.18 4.31
C ASN A 238 -0.38 -5.46 3.48
N ASP A 239 -1.61 -5.95 3.47
CA ASP A 239 -2.79 -5.31 2.88
C ASP A 239 -3.76 -4.77 3.94
N GLY A 240 -3.38 -4.82 5.22
CA GLY A 240 -4.14 -4.24 6.33
C GLY A 240 -3.89 -2.73 6.52
N PRO A 241 -4.60 -2.07 7.45
CA PRO A 241 -4.37 -0.67 7.79
C PRO A 241 -2.94 -0.45 8.30
N LEU A 242 -2.23 0.53 7.73
CA LEU A 242 -0.81 0.76 8.05
C LEU A 242 -0.62 1.17 9.50
N ALA A 243 -1.61 1.87 10.08
CA ALA A 243 -1.59 2.26 11.49
C ALA A 243 -1.60 1.04 12.43
N ASP A 244 -2.29 -0.05 12.08
CA ASP A 244 -2.32 -1.28 12.87
C ASP A 244 -0.95 -1.96 12.82
N SER A 245 -0.38 -2.09 11.61
CA SER A 245 0.96 -2.63 11.37
C SER A 245 2.04 -1.84 12.10
N ALA A 246 1.93 -0.51 12.15
CA ALA A 246 2.86 0.35 12.87
C ALA A 246 2.83 0.13 14.39
N ARG A 247 1.63 -0.06 14.96
CA ARG A 247 1.49 -0.40 16.38
C ARG A 247 2.04 -1.80 16.69
N GLY A 248 1.80 -2.76 15.80
CA GLY A 248 2.39 -4.09 15.86
C GLY A 248 3.92 -4.01 15.88
N LEU A 249 4.51 -3.29 14.93
CA LEU A 249 5.95 -3.10 14.84
C LEU A 249 6.52 -2.44 16.10
N ALA A 250 5.88 -1.39 16.62
CA ALA A 250 6.35 -0.71 17.83
C ALA A 250 6.40 -1.66 19.05
N LYS A 251 5.41 -2.55 19.19
CA LYS A 251 5.38 -3.56 20.26
C LYS A 251 6.52 -4.57 20.10
N GLU A 252 6.75 -5.04 18.88
CA GLU A 252 7.78 -6.02 18.57
C GLU A 252 9.20 -5.44 18.69
N LEU A 253 9.40 -4.17 18.30
CA LEU A 253 10.66 -3.45 18.51
C LEU A 253 10.96 -3.27 20.00
N ASP A 254 9.97 -2.93 20.82
CA ASP A 254 10.11 -2.86 22.28
C ASP A 254 10.53 -4.21 22.90
N ALA A 255 9.90 -5.31 22.46
CA ALA A 255 10.27 -6.64 22.91
C ALA A 255 11.71 -6.99 22.50
N LEU A 256 12.07 -6.77 21.23
CA LEU A 256 13.42 -7.05 20.72
C LEU A 256 14.49 -6.22 21.45
N HIS A 257 14.21 -4.95 21.73
CA HIS A 257 15.11 -4.08 22.47
C HIS A 257 15.26 -4.52 23.93
N ARG A 258 14.17 -4.92 24.60
CA ARG A 258 14.25 -5.48 25.97
C ARG A 258 15.05 -6.77 26.04
N GLU A 259 14.99 -7.61 25.01
CA GLU A 259 15.84 -8.80 24.90
C GLU A 259 17.31 -8.45 24.63
N ASN A 260 17.58 -7.32 23.97
CA ASN A 260 18.92 -6.92 23.52
C ASN A 260 19.19 -5.44 23.88
N PRO A 261 19.25 -5.07 25.17
CA PRO A 261 19.26 -3.66 25.59
C PRO A 261 20.53 -2.90 25.20
N GLN A 262 21.60 -3.61 24.87
CA GLN A 262 22.88 -3.04 24.41
C GLN A 262 22.97 -2.95 22.88
N ALA A 263 22.00 -3.53 22.16
CA ALA A 263 21.99 -3.52 20.71
C ALA A 263 21.32 -2.25 20.18
N SER A 264 21.97 -1.61 19.21
CA SER A 264 21.34 -0.65 18.31
C SER A 264 20.49 -1.38 17.26
N LEU A 265 19.35 -0.80 16.89
CA LEU A 265 18.48 -1.36 15.85
C LEU A 265 18.54 -0.50 14.59
N THR A 266 18.85 -1.13 13.46
CA THR A 266 18.67 -0.52 12.13
C THR A 266 17.45 -1.14 11.48
N ILE A 267 16.51 -0.30 11.01
CA ILE A 267 15.37 -0.77 10.23
C ILE A 267 15.66 -0.59 8.74
N VAL A 268 15.53 -1.66 7.96
CA VAL A 268 15.64 -1.64 6.49
C VAL A 268 14.28 -2.01 5.92
N THR A 269 13.73 -1.15 5.08
CA THR A 269 12.34 -1.30 4.62
C THR A 269 12.25 -1.22 3.11
N HIS A 270 11.21 -1.84 2.56
CA HIS A 270 10.80 -1.67 1.17
C HIS A 270 9.42 -1.08 1.07
N SER A 271 9.25 -0.12 0.15
CA SER A 271 7.95 0.42 -0.24
C SER A 271 7.13 0.84 0.99
N MET A 272 5.90 0.34 1.10
CA MET A 272 4.98 0.58 2.21
C MET A 272 5.59 0.28 3.60
N GLY A 273 6.51 -0.68 3.71
CA GLY A 273 7.18 -1.00 4.97
C GLY A 273 7.91 0.22 5.57
N GLY A 274 8.37 1.14 4.72
CA GLY A 274 8.96 2.41 5.17
C GLY A 274 7.97 3.32 5.88
N LEU A 275 6.70 3.33 5.45
CA LEU A 275 5.64 4.08 6.12
C LEU A 275 5.26 3.47 7.46
N VAL A 276 5.18 2.13 7.51
CA VAL A 276 4.93 1.37 8.75
C VAL A 276 6.03 1.66 9.78
N ALA A 277 7.30 1.59 9.36
CA ALA A 277 8.44 1.91 10.21
C ALA A 277 8.40 3.34 10.73
N ARG A 278 8.20 4.32 9.84
CA ARG A 278 8.07 5.73 10.23
C ARG A 278 6.93 5.93 11.24
N ALA A 279 5.74 5.39 10.98
CA ALA A 279 4.61 5.53 11.87
C ALA A 279 4.87 4.88 13.25
N ALA A 280 5.61 3.79 13.30
CA ALA A 280 5.99 3.15 14.56
C ALA A 280 6.93 4.03 15.39
N ILE A 281 7.97 4.60 14.77
CA ILE A 281 9.07 5.30 15.48
C ILE A 281 8.82 6.82 15.63
N GLU A 282 8.02 7.45 14.77
CA GLU A 282 7.75 8.90 14.82
C GLU A 282 6.50 9.25 15.65
N SER A 283 5.64 8.26 15.94
CA SER A 283 4.45 8.50 16.76
C SER A 283 4.81 8.88 18.19
N LYS A 284 3.90 9.56 18.90
CA LYS A 284 4.06 9.87 20.33
C LYS A 284 4.28 8.62 21.19
N GLN A 285 3.71 7.49 20.80
CA GLN A 285 3.91 6.20 21.46
C GLN A 285 5.31 5.63 21.21
N GLY A 286 5.94 6.04 20.10
CA GLY A 286 7.22 5.56 19.62
C GLY A 286 8.43 6.42 19.97
N ASN A 287 8.36 7.27 21.01
CA ASN A 287 9.47 8.12 21.45
C ASN A 287 10.82 7.38 21.33
N ASN A 288 11.63 7.75 20.33
CA ASN A 288 12.62 6.89 19.67
C ASN A 288 13.67 6.25 20.59
N THR A 289 13.93 6.86 21.76
CA THR A 289 14.78 6.29 22.80
C THR A 289 14.29 4.94 23.31
N LYS A 290 12.99 4.65 23.17
CA LYS A 290 12.36 3.47 23.76
C LYS A 290 12.77 2.16 23.08
N PHE A 291 13.10 2.20 21.79
CA PHE A 291 13.30 0.99 20.99
C PHE A 291 14.75 0.74 20.61
N GLY A 292 15.68 1.62 20.97
CA GLY A 292 17.09 1.51 20.53
C GLY A 292 17.28 1.64 19.02
N VAL A 293 16.30 2.18 18.29
CA VAL A 293 16.40 2.42 16.84
C VAL A 293 17.20 3.69 16.61
N ASP A 294 18.30 3.58 15.88
CA ASP A 294 19.18 4.71 15.55
C ASP A 294 19.29 4.95 14.04
N GLN A 295 18.74 4.06 13.21
CA GLN A 295 18.78 4.20 11.75
C GLN A 295 17.55 3.59 11.07
N LEU A 296 17.03 4.31 10.07
CA LEU A 296 15.97 3.86 9.16
C LEU A 296 16.43 4.04 7.71
N ILE A 297 16.59 2.93 7.00
CA ILE A 297 16.89 2.90 5.56
C ILE A 297 15.61 2.50 4.81
N GLN A 298 15.12 3.38 3.96
CA GLN A 298 13.91 3.16 3.17
C GLN A 298 14.25 2.94 1.70
N VAL A 299 13.84 1.80 1.15
CA VAL A 299 14.00 1.47 -0.28
C VAL A 299 12.66 1.69 -0.98
N CYS A 300 12.63 2.59 -1.97
CA CYS A 300 11.44 2.93 -2.75
C CYS A 300 10.19 3.32 -1.92
N PRO A 301 10.29 4.08 -0.81
CA PRO A 301 9.12 4.37 0.03
C PRO A 301 8.12 5.31 -0.65
N PRO A 302 6.80 5.08 -0.59
CA PRO A 302 5.80 6.05 -1.05
C PRO A 302 5.52 7.10 0.04
N ASN A 303 6.52 7.90 0.43
CA ASN A 303 6.43 8.86 1.53
C ASN A 303 5.30 9.91 1.36
N HIS A 304 4.86 10.18 0.12
CA HIS A 304 3.70 11.02 -0.19
C HIS A 304 2.60 10.29 -0.96
N GLY A 305 2.60 8.95 -0.90
CA GLY A 305 1.64 8.08 -1.57
C GLY A 305 2.02 7.75 -3.02
N SER A 306 1.20 6.95 -3.68
CA SER A 306 1.40 6.55 -5.08
C SER A 306 0.12 6.80 -5.87
N ALA A 307 0.22 7.44 -7.03
CA ALA A 307 -0.92 7.59 -7.92
C ALA A 307 -1.41 6.22 -8.42
N VAL A 308 -0.52 5.23 -8.50
CA VAL A 308 -0.87 3.84 -8.82
C VAL A 308 -1.78 3.23 -7.74
N ALA A 309 -1.73 3.69 -6.48
CA ALA A 309 -2.63 3.21 -5.42
C ALA A 309 -4.10 3.67 -5.59
N GLU A 310 -4.37 4.66 -6.44
CA GLU A 310 -5.75 4.97 -6.86
C GLU A 310 -6.35 3.87 -7.76
N TYR A 311 -5.50 2.97 -8.25
CA TYR A 311 -5.80 1.88 -9.16
C TYR A 311 -5.54 0.51 -8.55
N GLY A 312 -6.40 0.12 -7.60
CA GLY A 312 -6.36 -1.23 -7.00
C GLY A 312 -6.12 -2.36 -8.01
N PRO A 313 -6.87 -2.46 -9.13
CA PRO A 313 -6.67 -3.52 -10.12
C PRO A 313 -5.30 -3.51 -10.82
N LEU A 314 -4.64 -2.34 -10.89
CA LEU A 314 -3.31 -2.23 -11.50
C LEU A 314 -2.23 -2.72 -10.56
N LEU A 315 -2.34 -2.45 -9.25
CA LEU A 315 -1.47 -3.03 -8.23
C LEU A 315 -1.57 -4.58 -8.25
N GLU A 316 -2.79 -5.09 -8.28
CA GLU A 316 -3.07 -6.53 -8.43
C GLU A 316 -2.50 -7.13 -9.73
N SER A 317 -2.47 -6.34 -10.81
CA SER A 317 -1.88 -6.78 -12.09
C SER A 317 -0.36 -6.78 -12.07
N VAL A 318 0.27 -5.82 -11.39
CA VAL A 318 1.73 -5.80 -11.15
C VAL A 318 2.15 -7.03 -10.34
N GLU A 319 1.35 -7.44 -9.36
CA GLU A 319 1.56 -8.70 -8.62
C GLU A 319 1.48 -9.93 -9.51
N GLN A 320 0.48 -10.02 -10.41
CA GLN A 320 0.40 -11.16 -11.32
C GLN A 320 1.64 -11.24 -12.23
N ILE A 321 2.19 -10.10 -12.64
CA ILE A 321 3.43 -10.05 -13.41
C ILE A 321 4.63 -10.50 -12.55
N ALA A 322 4.73 -10.04 -11.29
CA ALA A 322 5.77 -10.46 -10.36
C ALA A 322 5.70 -11.97 -10.04
N PHE A 323 4.49 -12.51 -9.88
CA PHE A 323 4.21 -13.92 -9.67
C PHE A 323 4.58 -14.76 -10.91
N LEU A 324 4.25 -14.28 -12.11
CA LEU A 324 4.62 -14.94 -13.37
C LEU A 324 6.14 -14.93 -13.63
N ALA A 325 6.84 -13.92 -13.14
CA ALA A 325 8.30 -13.86 -13.16
C ALA A 325 8.93 -14.84 -12.15
N ASN A 326 8.21 -15.20 -11.08
CA ASN A 326 8.70 -16.06 -10.01
C ASN A 326 8.01 -17.44 -10.02
N ARG A 327 8.44 -18.31 -10.95
CA ARG A 327 7.82 -19.62 -11.28
C ARG A 327 7.74 -20.68 -10.15
N ASN A 328 8.19 -20.38 -8.93
CA ASN A 328 8.29 -21.33 -7.83
C ASN A 328 7.33 -21.07 -6.66
N ALA A 329 6.42 -20.09 -6.74
CA ALA A 329 5.48 -19.83 -5.65
C ALA A 329 4.40 -20.94 -5.57
N ASN A 330 4.45 -21.71 -4.48
CA ASN A 330 3.61 -22.87 -4.21
C ASN A 330 2.11 -22.58 -4.31
N ARG A 331 1.38 -23.57 -4.84
CA ARG A 331 -0.06 -23.57 -5.13
C ARG A 331 -0.95 -23.78 -3.89
N GLU A 332 -0.37 -23.84 -2.70
CA GLU A 332 -1.01 -24.24 -1.43
C GLU A 332 -1.26 -23.04 -0.51
N SER A 333 -2.33 -22.29 -0.79
CA SER A 333 -3.06 -21.46 0.21
C SER A 333 -4.19 -20.72 -0.50
N ARG A 334 -5.22 -21.48 -0.90
CA ARG A 334 -6.45 -20.94 -1.53
C ARG A 334 -7.57 -20.66 -0.50
N GLY A 335 -7.24 -20.48 0.77
CA GLY A 335 -8.23 -20.34 1.86
C GLY A 335 -8.13 -19.02 2.64
N LEU A 336 -9.12 -18.80 3.51
CA LEU A 336 -9.29 -17.69 4.46
C LEU A 336 -8.00 -17.26 5.18
N LEU A 337 -7.12 -18.21 5.51
CA LEU A 337 -5.81 -17.96 6.12
C LEU A 337 -4.96 -16.98 5.29
N ARG A 338 -5.10 -16.98 3.96
CA ARG A 338 -4.46 -16.00 3.07
C ARG A 338 -5.07 -14.61 3.21
N MET A 339 -6.39 -14.50 3.37
CA MET A 339 -7.04 -13.20 3.59
C MET A 339 -6.67 -12.59 4.94
N VAL A 340 -6.46 -13.42 5.97
CA VAL A 340 -5.99 -12.97 7.29
C VAL A 340 -4.54 -12.51 7.22
N LYS A 341 -3.69 -13.30 6.54
CA LYS A 341 -2.26 -13.02 6.41
C LYS A 341 -1.96 -11.85 5.47
N ASP A 342 -2.68 -11.73 4.37
CA ASP A 342 -2.47 -10.67 3.39
C ASP A 342 -3.22 -9.42 3.87
N GLY A 343 -4.50 -9.51 4.26
CA GLY A 343 -5.34 -8.40 4.70
C GLY A 343 -6.58 -8.24 3.80
N PHE A 344 -7.40 -7.21 4.06
CA PHE A 344 -8.65 -6.99 3.30
C PHE A 344 -8.55 -5.82 2.31
N ASN A 345 -7.39 -5.70 1.65
CA ASN A 345 -7.11 -4.68 0.62
C ASN A 345 -7.34 -3.23 1.12
N GLU A 346 -6.99 -2.97 2.38
CA GLU A 346 -7.15 -1.66 3.03
C GLU A 346 -5.93 -0.76 2.80
N ALA A 347 -4.73 -1.35 2.72
CA ALA A 347 -3.49 -0.62 2.55
C ALA A 347 -3.47 0.33 1.33
N PRO A 348 -4.06 0.00 0.15
CA PRO A 348 -4.12 0.96 -0.94
C PRO A 348 -4.83 2.27 -0.61
N ALA A 349 -5.80 2.27 0.32
CA ALA A 349 -6.46 3.51 0.76
C ALA A 349 -5.49 4.43 1.51
N ASP A 350 -4.65 3.87 2.39
CA ASP A 350 -3.61 4.60 3.11
C ASP A 350 -2.46 5.05 2.19
N LEU A 351 -2.23 4.34 1.08
CA LEU A 351 -1.19 4.65 0.11
C LEU A 351 -1.57 5.72 -0.93
N ARG A 352 -2.84 6.14 -0.99
CA ARG A 352 -3.25 7.21 -1.91
C ARG A 352 -2.59 8.53 -1.53
N PRO A 353 -2.18 9.36 -2.51
CA PRO A 353 -1.72 10.71 -2.23
C PRO A 353 -2.76 11.44 -1.38
N GLN A 354 -2.29 12.14 -0.34
CA GLN A 354 -3.14 12.88 0.60
C GLN A 354 -4.14 12.01 1.38
N SER A 355 -3.89 10.70 1.52
CA SER A 355 -4.64 9.89 2.49
C SER A 355 -4.51 10.50 3.89
N GLU A 356 -5.53 10.30 4.72
CA GLU A 356 -5.51 10.78 6.10
C GLU A 356 -4.28 10.26 6.85
N PHE A 357 -3.97 8.97 6.67
CA PHE A 357 -2.77 8.34 7.24
C PHE A 357 -1.48 9.09 6.85
N LEU A 358 -1.27 9.36 5.55
CA LEU A 358 -0.05 10.05 5.09
C LEU A 358 -0.01 11.50 5.53
N MET A 359 -1.14 12.20 5.54
CA MET A 359 -1.21 13.57 6.04
C MET A 359 -0.82 13.64 7.52
N GLN A 360 -1.36 12.74 8.34
CA GLN A 360 -0.99 12.64 9.75
C GLN A 360 0.48 12.26 9.94
N LEU A 361 0.96 11.25 9.22
CA LEU A 361 2.33 10.76 9.31
C LEU A 361 3.35 11.82 8.87
N ASN A 362 3.08 12.58 7.80
CA ASN A 362 3.95 13.63 7.30
C ASN A 362 3.91 14.90 8.17
N ALA A 363 2.87 15.08 9.00
CA ALA A 363 2.82 16.15 9.99
C ALA A 363 3.66 15.86 11.25
N LEU A 364 4.10 14.61 11.47
CA LEU A 364 4.94 14.26 12.61
C LEU A 364 6.39 14.73 12.42
N PRO A 365 7.03 15.27 13.47
CA PRO A 365 8.44 15.62 13.41
C PRO A 365 9.28 14.34 13.21
N ARG A 366 10.40 14.47 12.52
CA ARG A 366 11.39 13.40 12.44
C ARG A 366 12.03 13.17 13.80
N SER A 367 12.45 11.95 14.07
CA SER A 367 13.28 11.67 15.24
C SER A 367 14.67 12.32 15.06
N PRO A 368 15.15 13.12 16.01
CA PRO A 368 16.52 13.61 15.96
C PRO A 368 17.57 12.53 16.28
N GLN A 369 17.14 11.35 16.76
CA GLN A 369 18.03 10.25 17.16
C GLN A 369 18.15 9.15 16.10
N VAL A 370 17.34 9.23 15.04
CA VAL A 370 17.33 8.25 13.95
C VAL A 370 17.97 8.89 12.73
N ALA A 371 19.00 8.25 12.18
CA ALA A 371 19.52 8.58 10.87
C ALA A 371 18.58 8.03 9.80
N TYR A 372 18.14 8.89 8.88
CA TYR A 372 17.24 8.51 7.79
C TYR A 372 18.01 8.46 6.47
N THR A 373 17.81 7.39 5.72
CA THR A 373 18.30 7.21 4.35
C THR A 373 17.13 6.81 3.45
N ILE A 374 17.09 7.36 2.24
CA ILE A 374 16.16 6.92 1.20
C ILE A 374 16.94 6.49 -0.04
N LEU A 375 16.71 5.26 -0.48
CA LEU A 375 17.17 4.72 -1.75
C LEU A 375 15.96 4.65 -2.70
N ALA A 376 15.89 5.55 -3.68
CA ALA A 376 14.77 5.63 -4.63
C ALA A 376 15.13 5.02 -5.99
N GLY A 377 14.16 4.42 -6.68
CA GLY A 377 14.34 3.87 -8.02
C GLY A 377 13.86 4.81 -9.11
N ASP A 378 14.47 4.73 -10.30
CA ASP A 378 14.08 5.52 -11.47
C ASP A 378 13.81 4.68 -12.73
N GLN A 379 13.78 3.35 -12.63
CA GLN A 379 13.58 2.47 -13.79
C GLN A 379 12.10 2.14 -14.05
N GLY A 380 11.25 3.18 -14.05
CA GLY A 380 9.86 3.08 -14.46
C GLY A 380 9.71 2.44 -15.86
N PRO A 381 8.60 1.72 -16.10
CA PRO A 381 8.45 0.93 -17.31
C PRO A 381 8.19 1.77 -18.56
N LEU A 382 7.67 3.00 -18.42
CA LEU A 382 7.36 3.87 -19.55
C LEU A 382 8.55 4.76 -19.89
N LYS A 383 9.02 4.65 -21.13
CA LYS A 383 9.98 5.63 -21.69
C LYS A 383 9.29 7.00 -21.79
N PRO A 384 10.02 8.12 -21.61
CA PRO A 384 9.45 9.47 -21.71
C PRO A 384 8.70 9.75 -23.02
N THR A 385 9.19 9.19 -24.13
CA THR A 385 8.56 9.31 -25.45
C THR A 385 7.20 8.62 -25.52
N VAL A 386 7.10 7.40 -24.98
CA VAL A 386 5.85 6.63 -24.94
C VAL A 386 4.84 7.32 -24.03
N HIS A 387 5.28 7.78 -22.86
CA HIS A 387 4.43 8.53 -21.94
C HIS A 387 3.82 9.78 -22.59
N ARG A 388 4.63 10.56 -23.32
CA ARG A 388 4.14 11.75 -24.05
C ARG A 388 3.07 11.38 -25.08
N VAL A 389 3.32 10.34 -25.88
CA VAL A 389 2.35 9.89 -26.89
C VAL A 389 1.05 9.42 -26.25
N LEU A 390 1.11 8.67 -25.15
CA LEU A 390 -0.08 8.23 -24.42
C LEU A 390 -0.87 9.42 -23.87
N GLY A 391 -0.20 10.44 -23.33
CA GLY A 391 -0.84 11.68 -22.88
C GLY A 391 -1.53 12.44 -24.01
N GLU A 392 -0.91 12.54 -25.19
CA GLU A 392 -1.50 13.18 -26.37
C GLU A 392 -2.72 12.41 -26.90
N VAL A 393 -2.62 11.08 -27.01
CA VAL A 393 -3.73 10.21 -27.40
C VAL A 393 -4.89 10.32 -26.41
N TRP A 394 -4.58 10.32 -25.11
CA TRP A 394 -5.59 10.45 -24.08
C TRP A 394 -6.30 11.80 -24.14
N LYS A 395 -5.56 12.90 -24.29
CA LYS A 395 -6.13 14.23 -24.46
C LYS A 395 -7.11 14.29 -25.64
N LEU A 396 -6.73 13.70 -26.77
CA LEU A 396 -7.62 13.59 -27.93
C LEU A 396 -8.88 12.78 -27.62
N ILE A 397 -8.78 11.69 -26.86
CA ILE A 397 -9.95 10.91 -26.47
C ILE A 397 -10.82 11.69 -25.47
N SER A 398 -10.22 12.28 -24.43
CA SER A 398 -10.93 12.98 -23.37
C SER A 398 -11.69 14.21 -23.87
N ASP A 399 -11.13 14.92 -24.85
CA ASP A 399 -11.76 16.10 -25.45
C ASP A 399 -13.01 15.75 -26.29
N ASN A 400 -13.19 14.47 -26.64
CA ASN A 400 -14.26 14.00 -27.54
C ASN A 400 -15.30 13.09 -26.85
N VAL A 401 -15.29 12.99 -25.51
CA VAL A 401 -16.20 12.11 -24.75
C VAL A 401 -17.06 12.91 -23.78
N GLU A 402 -18.39 12.89 -23.95
CA GLU A 402 -19.37 13.65 -23.15
C GLU A 402 -19.63 13.08 -21.72
N GLU A 403 -19.19 11.85 -21.36
CA GLU A 403 -19.48 11.19 -20.07
C GLU A 403 -18.49 10.02 -19.75
N PRO A 404 -18.20 9.60 -18.48
CA PRO A 404 -18.34 10.26 -17.18
C PRO A 404 -17.00 10.79 -16.64
N VAL A 405 -17.03 12.00 -16.08
CA VAL A 405 -15.91 12.75 -15.46
C VAL A 405 -15.00 11.92 -14.53
N ARG A 406 -15.53 10.87 -13.86
CA ARG A 406 -14.79 10.06 -12.88
C ARG A 406 -13.78 9.09 -13.48
N LEU A 407 -14.15 8.36 -14.56
CA LEU A 407 -13.20 7.47 -15.24
C LEU A 407 -12.10 8.31 -15.91
N ASN A 408 -12.48 9.47 -16.42
CA ASN A 408 -11.56 10.42 -17.02
C ASN A 408 -10.51 10.92 -16.00
N ARG A 409 -10.94 11.37 -14.81
CA ARG A 409 -10.02 11.84 -13.76
C ARG A 409 -9.00 10.78 -13.35
N ARG A 410 -9.42 9.53 -13.16
CA ARG A 410 -8.49 8.45 -12.83
C ARG A 410 -7.50 8.32 -13.97
N VAL A 411 -7.94 8.02 -15.20
CA VAL A 411 -7.00 7.70 -16.31
C VAL A 411 -6.03 8.85 -16.56
N SER A 412 -6.49 10.10 -16.46
CA SER A 412 -5.61 11.27 -16.46
C SER A 412 -4.58 11.23 -15.33
N SER A 413 -4.98 10.95 -14.07
CA SER A 413 -4.03 10.89 -12.94
C SER A 413 -2.93 9.84 -13.14
N LEU A 414 -3.22 8.70 -13.77
CA LEU A 414 -2.23 7.67 -14.08
C LEU A 414 -1.31 8.03 -15.25
N LEU A 415 -1.87 8.67 -16.29
CA LEU A 415 -1.09 9.10 -17.46
C LEU A 415 -0.32 10.40 -17.24
N GLU A 416 -0.59 11.10 -16.15
CA GLU A 416 0.17 12.28 -15.71
C GLU A 416 1.13 11.94 -14.58
N CYS A 417 1.04 10.75 -13.97
CA CYS A 417 1.89 10.40 -12.85
C CYS A 417 3.34 10.15 -13.28
N ASP A 418 4.25 10.63 -12.45
CA ASP A 418 5.68 10.39 -12.61
C ASP A 418 6.08 8.96 -12.18
N ASP A 419 5.18 8.25 -11.47
CA ASP A 419 5.44 6.91 -10.90
C ASP A 419 5.83 5.88 -11.98
N LEU A 420 5.19 5.94 -13.15
CA LEU A 420 5.42 5.00 -14.26
C LEU A 420 6.55 5.41 -15.20
N GLN A 421 7.05 6.63 -15.09
CA GLN A 421 8.00 7.22 -16.03
C GLN A 421 9.45 6.90 -15.65
N ARG A 422 10.22 6.36 -16.59
CA ARG A 422 11.67 6.18 -16.44
C ARG A 422 12.37 7.51 -16.21
N GLY A 423 13.31 7.54 -15.27
CA GLY A 423 14.03 8.72 -14.81
C GLY A 423 13.24 9.56 -13.78
N LYS A 424 11.98 9.19 -13.49
CA LYS A 424 11.12 9.94 -12.56
C LYS A 424 10.42 9.09 -11.51
N GLY A 425 10.36 7.79 -11.71
CA GLY A 425 9.80 6.84 -10.75
C GLY A 425 10.25 5.42 -11.07
N ASP A 426 9.92 4.51 -10.18
CA ASP A 426 10.35 3.11 -10.23
C ASP A 426 9.30 2.14 -10.80
N GLY A 427 8.18 2.69 -11.31
CA GLY A 427 7.03 1.92 -11.79
C GLY A 427 5.87 1.85 -10.81
N VAL A 428 6.05 2.27 -9.56
CA VAL A 428 4.98 2.36 -8.55
C VAL A 428 5.07 3.67 -7.77
N VAL A 429 6.27 4.17 -7.52
CA VAL A 429 6.55 5.35 -6.72
C VAL A 429 7.45 6.30 -7.49
N SER A 430 7.01 7.55 -7.64
CA SER A 430 7.83 8.63 -8.17
C SER A 430 8.93 9.05 -7.20
N LEU A 431 10.04 9.54 -7.75
CA LEU A 431 11.13 10.16 -6.99
C LEU A 431 10.63 11.30 -6.11
N LYS A 432 9.64 12.08 -6.60
CA LYS A 432 8.99 13.14 -5.83
C LYS A 432 8.28 12.57 -4.61
N SER A 433 7.50 11.49 -4.77
CA SER A 433 6.82 10.86 -3.65
C SER A 433 7.80 10.25 -2.65
N ALA A 434 8.88 9.63 -3.14
CA ALA A 434 9.87 8.98 -2.31
C ALA A 434 10.64 9.93 -1.39
N ARG A 435 10.79 11.20 -1.79
CA ARG A 435 11.44 12.22 -0.95
C ARG A 435 10.71 12.40 0.38
N LEU A 436 11.45 12.86 1.37
CA LEU A 436 10.94 13.18 2.69
C LEU A 436 11.64 14.44 3.21
N ALA A 437 10.85 15.38 3.74
CA ALA A 437 11.40 16.62 4.27
C ALA A 437 12.34 16.34 5.46
N GLY A 438 13.49 17.02 5.48
CA GLY A 438 14.51 16.86 6.53
C GLY A 438 15.45 15.66 6.35
N VAL A 439 15.29 14.87 5.29
CA VAL A 439 16.18 13.74 4.98
C VAL A 439 17.12 14.13 3.84
N ALA A 440 18.40 14.35 4.18
CA ALA A 440 19.42 14.75 3.20
C ALA A 440 20.03 13.57 2.43
N ASP A 441 20.15 12.40 3.07
CA ASP A 441 20.65 11.18 2.43
C ASP A 441 19.56 10.55 1.56
N PHE A 442 19.55 10.96 0.29
CA PHE A 442 18.62 10.52 -0.74
C PHE A 442 19.41 10.13 -1.98
N GLU A 443 19.47 8.84 -2.28
CA GLU A 443 20.18 8.28 -3.42
C GLU A 443 19.19 7.74 -4.46
N VAL A 444 19.44 8.02 -5.74
CA VAL A 444 18.65 7.48 -6.85
C VAL A 444 19.43 6.37 -7.52
N LEU A 445 18.88 5.16 -7.51
CA LEU A 445 19.49 3.97 -8.10
C LEU A 445 18.77 3.56 -9.38
N PRO A 446 19.48 2.94 -10.35
CA PRO A 446 18.89 2.39 -11.57
C PRO A 446 18.14 1.08 -11.26
N MET A 447 17.06 1.19 -10.48
CA MET A 447 16.21 0.10 -10.03
C MET A 447 14.73 0.38 -10.27
N HIS A 448 13.95 -0.68 -10.44
CA HIS A 448 12.49 -0.63 -10.50
C HIS A 448 11.92 -1.10 -9.16
N HIS A 449 10.63 -0.91 -8.92
CA HIS A 449 10.03 -1.17 -7.60
C HIS A 449 10.23 -2.62 -7.10
N LEU A 450 10.21 -3.59 -8.02
CA LEU A 450 10.40 -5.02 -7.71
C LEU A 450 11.87 -5.45 -7.54
N THR A 451 12.85 -4.55 -7.64
CA THR A 451 14.27 -4.92 -7.55
C THR A 451 14.61 -5.52 -6.18
N TRP A 452 13.83 -5.18 -5.15
CA TRP A 452 13.90 -5.76 -3.81
C TRP A 452 13.91 -7.31 -3.79
N SER A 453 13.14 -7.95 -4.67
CA SER A 453 13.06 -9.42 -4.75
C SER A 453 14.07 -10.04 -5.74
N GLN A 454 14.88 -9.22 -6.40
CA GLN A 454 15.80 -9.62 -7.46
C GLN A 454 17.27 -9.42 -7.04
N LEU A 455 17.65 -9.95 -5.88
CA LEU A 455 18.99 -9.75 -5.29
C LEU A 455 20.15 -10.25 -6.17
N ASN A 456 19.89 -11.19 -7.09
CA ASN A 456 20.89 -11.68 -8.04
C ASN A 456 21.09 -10.77 -9.25
N SER A 457 20.26 -9.74 -9.43
CA SER A 457 20.43 -8.75 -10.49
C SER A 457 21.49 -7.72 -10.11
N LYS A 458 22.12 -7.07 -11.10
CA LYS A 458 23.06 -5.96 -10.85
C LYS A 458 22.43 -4.83 -10.02
N ALA A 459 21.16 -4.53 -10.28
CA ALA A 459 20.43 -3.50 -9.54
C ALA A 459 20.17 -3.93 -8.08
N GLY A 460 19.82 -5.20 -7.85
CA GLY A 460 19.64 -5.76 -6.51
C GLY A 460 20.93 -5.80 -5.70
N GLN A 461 22.04 -6.22 -6.32
CA GLN A 461 23.37 -6.18 -5.72
C GLN A 461 23.76 -4.75 -5.33
N ARG A 462 23.58 -3.79 -6.26
CA ARG A 462 23.87 -2.38 -5.99
C ARG A 462 23.03 -1.82 -4.84
N MET A 463 21.73 -2.14 -4.81
CA MET A 463 20.85 -1.74 -3.70
C MET A 463 21.37 -2.25 -2.35
N VAL A 464 21.80 -3.51 -2.27
CA VAL A 464 22.36 -4.08 -1.04
C VAL A 464 23.69 -3.43 -0.67
N GLU A 465 24.59 -3.18 -1.63
CA GLU A 465 25.85 -2.45 -1.39
C GLU A 465 25.60 -1.06 -0.78
N GLU A 466 24.60 -0.34 -1.30
CA GLU A 466 24.22 0.98 -0.77
C GLU A 466 23.64 0.89 0.64
N ILE A 467 22.87 -0.16 0.95
CA ILE A 467 22.40 -0.43 2.31
C ILE A 467 23.59 -0.71 3.24
N THR A 468 24.48 -1.63 2.88
CA THR A 468 25.56 -2.09 3.75
C THR A 468 26.62 -1.02 3.99
N SER A 469 26.92 -0.18 2.99
CA SER A 469 27.83 0.96 3.14
C SER A 469 27.37 1.96 4.21
N ARG A 470 26.05 2.07 4.42
CA ARG A 470 25.45 2.98 5.42
C ARG A 470 25.32 2.39 6.81
N LEU A 471 25.53 1.08 6.97
CA LEU A 471 25.57 0.44 8.28
C LEU A 471 26.87 0.79 9.05
N GLY A 472 27.80 1.54 8.45
CA GLY A 472 28.99 2.05 9.11
C GLY A 472 30.03 0.99 9.45
N ILE A 473 29.91 -0.20 8.83
CA ILE A 473 30.86 -1.30 8.99
C ILE A 473 31.92 -1.15 7.91
N SER A 474 33.16 -0.90 8.32
CA SER A 474 34.30 -1.03 7.40
C SER A 474 34.42 -2.52 7.04
N LEU A 475 34.18 -2.84 5.76
CA LEU A 475 34.33 -4.18 5.20
C LEU A 475 35.78 -4.68 5.24
#